data_AF-A0A6I5RSY3-F1
#
_entry.id   AF-A0A6I5RSY3-F1
#
_cell.length_a   1.000
_cell.length_b   1.000
_cell.length_c   1.000
_cell.angle_alpha   90.00
_cell.angle_beta   90.00
_cell.angle_gamma   90.00
#
_symmetry.space_group_name_H-M   'P 1'
#
loop_
_entity.id
_entity.type
_entity.pdbx_description
1 polymer ?
#
loop_
_entity_poly.entity_id
_entity_poly.type
_entity_poly.pdbx_seq_one_letter_code
_entity_poly.pdbx_strand_id
1 'polypeptide(L)'
;MPFTAQADDESTEGFIEGSSLKLLSRNYYMNRNQLSQGKRDNKEWGQGFIGKFESGYTQGTLGFGIDAHAMLGLKLDGGGGTGNSSILPSAAPAKKVTEYGKGA
;
A
#
# COMPACT_ATOMS: atom_id res chain seq x y z
N MET A 1 -1.18 -47.94 -34.86
CA MET A 1 -1.33 -47.12 -33.64
C MET A 1 -0.97 -45.67 -34.01
N PRO A 2 -1.92 -44.78 -34.33
CA PRO A 2 -1.59 -43.37 -34.44
C PRO A 2 -1.46 -42.79 -33.03
N PHE A 3 -0.37 -42.09 -32.76
CA PHE A 3 -0.26 -41.19 -31.60
C PHE A 3 -0.98 -39.91 -32.01
N THR A 4 -2.26 -39.77 -31.65
CA THR A 4 -2.93 -38.46 -31.72
C THR A 4 -2.33 -37.61 -30.61
N ALA A 5 -1.47 -36.65 -30.99
CA ALA A 5 -1.10 -35.56 -30.10
C ALA A 5 -2.37 -34.74 -29.85
N GLN A 6 -3.03 -35.02 -28.73
CA GLN A 6 -4.03 -34.12 -28.19
C GLN A 6 -3.24 -32.90 -27.71
N ALA A 7 -3.25 -31.82 -28.49
CA ALA A 7 -2.92 -30.53 -27.93
C ALA A 7 -4.03 -30.27 -26.91
N ASP A 8 -3.68 -30.33 -25.63
CA ASP A 8 -4.50 -29.72 -24.61
C ASP A 8 -4.59 -28.25 -25.01
N ASP A 9 -5.72 -27.83 -25.57
CA ASP A 9 -6.19 -26.44 -25.45
C ASP A 9 -6.50 -26.24 -23.96
N GLU A 10 -5.45 -26.29 -23.13
CA GLU A 10 -5.45 -25.74 -21.81
C GLU A 10 -5.70 -24.26 -22.07
N SER A 11 -6.93 -23.83 -21.86
CA SER A 11 -7.33 -22.43 -21.95
C SER A 11 -6.61 -21.67 -20.84
N THR A 12 -5.31 -21.48 -21.03
CA THR A 12 -4.48 -20.59 -20.24
C THR A 12 -5.07 -19.22 -20.50
N GLU A 13 -5.74 -18.67 -19.48
CA GLU A 13 -6.27 -17.33 -19.54
C GLU A 13 -5.13 -16.42 -20.03
N GLY A 14 -5.28 -15.83 -21.21
CA GLY A 14 -4.22 -15.10 -21.90
C GLY A 14 -3.73 -13.89 -21.09
N PHE A 15 -2.76 -13.15 -21.59
CA PHE A 15 -2.16 -12.03 -20.85
C PHE A 15 -3.20 -11.06 -20.22
N ILE A 16 -4.28 -10.76 -20.96
CA ILE A 16 -5.38 -9.94 -20.48
C ILE A 16 -6.43 -10.75 -19.72
N GLU A 17 -6.94 -11.84 -20.29
CA GLU A 17 -7.94 -12.71 -19.65
C GLU A 17 -7.52 -13.22 -18.26
N GLY A 18 -6.23 -13.53 -18.07
CA GLY A 18 -5.67 -14.01 -16.80
C GLY A 18 -5.24 -12.89 -15.85
N SER A 19 -5.52 -11.63 -16.21
CA SER A 19 -5.19 -10.49 -15.35
C SER A 19 -6.11 -10.41 -14.13
N SER A 20 -5.54 -10.11 -12.97
CA SER A 20 -6.29 -9.84 -11.75
C SER A 20 -5.89 -8.52 -11.11
N LEU A 21 -6.89 -7.80 -10.59
CA LEU A 21 -6.70 -6.60 -9.79
C LEU A 21 -7.35 -6.79 -8.42
N LYS A 22 -6.53 -6.71 -7.36
CA LYS A 22 -6.99 -6.76 -5.97
C LYS A 22 -6.80 -5.39 -5.34
N LEU A 23 -7.89 -4.82 -4.83
CA LEU A 23 -7.89 -3.56 -4.10
C LEU A 23 -8.26 -3.81 -2.64
N LEU A 24 -7.32 -3.55 -1.74
CA LEU A 24 -7.57 -3.53 -0.30
C LEU A 24 -7.77 -2.09 0.15
N SER A 25 -8.99 -1.76 0.58
CA SER A 25 -9.31 -0.53 1.29
C SER A 25 -9.33 -0.82 2.80
N ARG A 26 -8.51 -0.10 3.58
CA ARG A 26 -8.40 -0.28 5.02
C ARG A 26 -8.65 1.04 5.75
N ASN A 27 -9.79 1.15 6.41
CA ASN A 27 -10.01 2.19 7.42
C ASN A 27 -9.49 1.67 8.78
N TYR A 28 -8.65 2.43 9.47
CA TYR A 28 -8.07 1.97 10.73
C TYR A 28 -7.91 3.10 11.75
N TYR A 29 -8.46 2.91 12.93
CA TYR A 29 -8.32 3.78 14.10
C TYR A 29 -7.53 3.07 15.18
N MET A 30 -6.53 3.75 15.75
CA MET A 30 -5.69 3.23 16.82
C MET A 30 -5.68 4.18 18.01
N ASN A 31 -5.96 3.65 19.19
CA ASN A 31 -5.85 4.35 20.47
C ASN A 31 -5.03 3.51 21.44
N ARG A 32 -3.82 3.99 21.76
CA ARG A 32 -2.94 3.39 22.75
C ARG A 32 -2.86 4.32 23.97
N ASN A 33 -3.53 3.91 25.03
CA ASN A 33 -3.42 4.52 26.35
C ASN A 33 -2.05 4.21 26.97
N GLN A 34 -1.27 5.23 27.32
CA GLN A 34 0.04 5.05 27.96
C GLN A 34 -0.09 5.21 29.48
N LEU A 35 0.12 4.11 30.21
CA LEU A 35 0.01 4.11 31.67
C LEU A 35 1.30 4.58 32.39
N SER A 36 2.40 4.74 31.66
CA SER A 36 3.66 5.22 32.22
C SER A 36 3.67 6.73 32.40
N GLN A 37 4.13 7.19 33.57
CA GLN A 37 4.32 8.61 33.89
C GLN A 37 5.16 9.32 32.81
N GLY A 38 4.70 10.48 32.35
CA GLY A 38 5.40 11.30 31.36
C GLY A 38 5.26 10.86 29.90
N LYS A 39 4.55 9.75 29.60
CA LYS A 39 4.24 9.34 28.23
C LYS A 39 2.86 9.81 27.79
N ARG A 40 2.76 10.30 26.55
CA ARG A 40 1.50 10.74 25.94
C ARG A 40 0.84 9.58 25.21
N ASP A 41 -0.49 9.51 25.25
CA ASP A 41 -1.28 8.57 24.45
C ASP A 41 -0.98 8.68 22.96
N ASN A 42 -1.05 7.56 22.25
CA ASN A 42 -0.98 7.54 20.79
C ASN A 42 -2.39 7.34 20.23
N LYS A 43 -2.88 8.33 19.47
CA LYS A 43 -4.21 8.32 18.85
C LYS A 43 -4.07 8.77 17.40
N GLU A 44 -4.34 7.87 16.47
CA GLU A 44 -4.23 8.12 15.03
C GLU A 44 -5.39 7.43 14.29
N TRP A 45 -5.87 8.08 13.23
CA TRP A 45 -6.88 7.57 12.31
C TRP A 45 -6.41 7.74 10.88
N GLY A 46 -6.46 6.65 10.12
CA GLY A 46 -6.04 6.65 8.72
C GLY A 46 -6.90 5.78 7.84
N GLN A 47 -6.83 6.10 6.55
CA GLN A 47 -7.39 5.30 5.47
C GLN A 47 -6.25 4.87 4.54
N GLY A 48 -6.07 3.58 4.37
CA GLY A 48 -5.11 2.99 3.44
C GLY A 48 -5.80 2.38 2.23
N PHE A 49 -5.13 2.43 1.08
CA PHE A 49 -5.48 1.73 -0.13
C PHE A 49 -4.25 0.98 -0.65
N ILE A 50 -4.39 -0.31 -0.93
CA ILE A 50 -3.34 -1.12 -1.55
C ILE A 50 -3.93 -1.77 -2.79
N GLY A 51 -3.40 -1.38 -3.95
CA GLY A 51 -3.68 -2.00 -5.23
C GLY A 51 -2.60 -3.01 -5.57
N LYS A 52 -3.01 -4.21 -5.98
CA LYS A 52 -2.13 -5.23 -6.55
C LYS A 52 -2.70 -5.66 -7.90
N PHE A 53 -1.93 -5.44 -8.94
CA PHE A 53 -2.25 -5.88 -10.30
C PHE A 53 -1.26 -6.96 -10.70
N GLU A 54 -1.77 -8.06 -11.23
CA GLU A 54 -1.01 -9.17 -11.76
C GLU A 54 -1.60 -9.47 -13.13
N SER A 55 -0.80 -9.39 -14.21
CA SER A 55 -1.28 -9.81 -15.52
C SER A 55 -1.32 -11.34 -15.62
N GLY A 56 -2.07 -11.85 -16.59
CA GLY A 56 -1.87 -13.22 -17.07
C GLY A 56 -0.52 -13.35 -17.79
N TYR A 57 -0.27 -14.53 -18.35
CA TYR A 57 0.93 -14.78 -19.16
C TYR A 57 0.62 -14.71 -20.66
N THR A 58 1.58 -14.22 -21.46
CA THR A 58 1.49 -14.30 -22.93
C THR A 58 1.45 -15.76 -23.40
N GLN A 59 0.67 -16.04 -24.44
CA GLN A 59 0.58 -17.38 -25.01
C GLN A 59 1.85 -17.77 -25.78
N GLY A 60 2.25 -19.03 -25.68
CA GLY A 60 3.42 -19.59 -26.33
C GLY A 60 4.20 -20.52 -25.41
N THR A 61 5.27 -21.12 -25.92
CA THR A 61 6.12 -22.05 -25.15
C THR A 61 6.78 -21.38 -23.93
N LEU A 62 6.93 -20.04 -23.96
CA LEU A 62 7.35 -19.23 -22.82
C LEU A 62 6.36 -18.08 -22.64
N GLY A 63 5.78 -17.97 -21.44
CA GLY A 63 4.85 -16.92 -21.08
C GLY A 63 5.52 -15.80 -20.30
N PHE A 64 5.20 -14.56 -20.63
CA PHE A 64 5.65 -13.36 -19.91
C PHE A 64 4.47 -12.68 -19.23
N GLY A 65 4.68 -12.22 -18.01
CA GLY A 65 3.70 -11.50 -17.19
C GLY A 65 4.33 -10.27 -16.56
N ILE A 66 3.48 -9.35 -16.10
CA ILE A 66 3.88 -8.16 -15.34
C ILE A 66 3.09 -8.10 -14.03
N ASP A 67 3.72 -7.61 -12.99
CA ASP A 67 3.10 -7.31 -11.71
C ASP A 67 3.31 -5.84 -11.33
N ALA A 68 2.31 -5.26 -10.68
CA ALA A 68 2.37 -3.87 -10.21
C ALA A 68 1.71 -3.73 -8.84
N HIS A 69 2.35 -2.96 -7.97
CA HIS A 69 1.91 -2.72 -6.60
C HIS A 69 1.84 -1.21 -6.34
N ALA A 70 0.70 -0.75 -5.84
CA ALA A 70 0.49 0.66 -5.48
C ALA A 70 -0.07 0.76 -4.05
N MET A 71 0.43 1.71 -3.28
CA MET A 71 -0.01 1.95 -1.90
C MET A 71 -0.27 3.44 -1.69
N LEU A 72 -1.41 3.78 -1.10
CA LEU A 72 -1.78 5.14 -0.74
C LEU A 72 -2.28 5.15 0.70
N GLY A 73 -1.71 6.03 1.53
CA GLY A 73 -2.14 6.26 2.90
C GLY A 73 -2.61 7.69 3.10
N LEU A 74 -3.83 7.87 3.58
CA LEU A 74 -4.41 9.15 3.94
C LEU A 74 -4.51 9.25 5.46
N LYS A 75 -3.89 10.28 6.03
CA LYS A 75 -4.06 10.64 7.44
C LYS A 75 -5.36 11.43 7.60
N LEU A 76 -6.27 10.89 8.39
CA LEU A 76 -7.54 11.56 8.72
C LEU A 76 -7.40 12.31 10.05
N ASP A 77 -6.80 11.69 11.06
CA ASP A 77 -6.49 12.31 12.35
C ASP A 77 -5.21 11.71 12.95
N GLY A 78 -4.56 12.44 13.86
CA GLY A 78 -3.27 12.08 14.44
C GLY A 78 -2.25 13.22 14.27
N GLY A 79 -1.85 13.81 15.39
CA GLY A 79 -1.06 15.04 15.43
C GLY A 79 -1.05 15.67 16.83
N GLY A 80 -0.45 16.84 17.02
CA GLY A 80 -0.48 17.55 18.30
C GLY A 80 0.24 16.85 19.46
N GLY A 81 1.03 15.80 19.16
CA GLY A 81 1.78 14.98 20.12
C GLY A 81 1.08 13.71 20.60
N THR A 82 0.03 13.25 19.90
CA THR A 82 -0.51 11.88 20.00
C THR A 82 -0.10 10.99 18.81
N GLY A 83 0.89 11.42 18.02
CA GLY A 83 1.38 10.66 16.87
C GLY A 83 2.26 9.46 17.26
N ASN A 84 2.89 8.81 16.27
CA ASN A 84 3.77 7.64 16.42
C ASN A 84 3.05 6.34 16.82
N SER A 85 1.83 6.11 16.32
CA SER A 85 1.13 4.83 16.53
C SER A 85 1.63 3.73 15.57
N SER A 86 2.58 4.05 14.67
CA SER A 86 3.15 3.18 13.62
C SER A 86 2.21 2.89 12.44
N ILE A 87 1.01 3.46 12.41
CA ILE A 87 0.06 3.26 11.30
C ILE A 87 0.17 4.35 10.22
N LEU A 88 0.81 5.47 10.54
CA LEU A 88 1.09 6.58 9.64
C LEU A 88 2.60 6.81 9.58
N PRO A 89 3.15 7.25 8.42
CA PRO A 89 4.51 7.74 8.37
C PRO A 89 4.71 8.85 9.40
N SER A 90 5.78 8.79 10.19
CA SER A 90 6.15 9.89 11.05
C SER A 90 6.46 11.10 10.17
N ALA A 91 5.76 12.22 10.39
CA ALA A 91 5.96 13.41 9.59
C ALA A 91 7.45 13.80 9.61
N ALA A 92 8.02 14.07 8.44
CA ALA A 92 9.32 14.74 8.34
C ALA A 92 9.32 15.99 9.23
N PRO A 93 10.44 16.32 9.91
CA PRO A 93 10.47 17.47 10.80
C PRO A 93 10.00 18.70 10.03
N ALA A 94 9.00 19.40 10.58
CA ALA A 94 8.55 20.67 10.04
C ALA A 94 9.79 21.55 9.85
N LYS A 95 10.08 21.89 8.59
CA LYS A 95 11.12 22.85 8.26
C LYS A 95 10.82 24.10 9.08
N LYS A 96 11.62 24.38 10.11
CA LYS A 96 11.53 25.64 10.85
C LYS A 96 11.85 26.75 9.87
N VAL A 97 10.82 27.35 9.29
CA VAL A 97 10.94 28.69 8.71
C VAL A 97 10.77 29.65 9.89
N THR A 98 11.88 29.85 10.61
CA THR A 98 12.01 31.02 11.48
C THR A 98 12.72 32.08 10.65
N GLU A 99 11.92 32.81 9.89
CA GLU A 99 12.30 34.13 9.42
C GLU A 99 12.30 35.04 10.65
N TYR A 100 13.48 35.53 11.03
CA TYR A 100 13.59 36.69 11.90
C TYR A 100 14.64 37.61 11.29
N GLY A 101 14.16 38.50 10.43
CA GLY A 101 14.89 39.71 10.13
C GLY A 101 15.15 40.46 11.43
N LYS A 102 16.42 40.68 11.74
CA LYS A 102 16.85 41.85 12.48
C LYS A 102 18.01 42.45 11.70
N GLY A 103 17.68 43.52 10.97
CA GLY A 103 18.67 44.52 10.60
C GLY A 103 19.10 45.28 11.85
N ALA A 104 20.41 45.45 11.97
CA ALA A 104 21.08 46.62 12.48
C ALA A 104 22.47 46.65 11.83
#